data_AF-A0A821RX67-F1
#
_entry.id   AF-A0A821RX67-F1
#
_cell.length_a   1.000
_cell.length_b   1.000
_cell.length_c   1.000
_cell.angle_alpha   90.00
_cell.angle_beta   90.00
_cell.angle_gamma   90.00
#
_symmetry.space_group_name_H-M   'P 1'
#
loop_
_entity.id
_entity.type
_entity.pdbx_description
1 polymer ?
#
loop_
_entity_poly.entity_id
_entity_poly.type
_entity_poly.pdbx_seq_one_letter_code
_entity_poly.pdbx_strand_id
1 'polypeptide(L)' 'QYALRYFVFGSAENNSSWLKSLKFCLRQTFKLYFYEKIEKHQKDTSL' A
#
# COMPACT_ATOMS: atom_id res chain seq x y z
N GLN A 1 -0.28 -10.10 -11.92
CA GLN A 1 -1.03 -9.34 -10.88
C GLN A 1 -0.16 -9.37 -9.61
N TYR A 2 0.45 -8.33 -9.04
CA TYR A 2 0.17 -6.89 -8.90
C TYR A 2 1.51 -6.12 -8.89
N ALA A 3 1.89 -5.49 -10.01
CA ALA A 3 3.21 -4.86 -10.17
C ALA A 3 3.49 -3.77 -9.12
N LEU A 4 2.47 -2.96 -8.79
CA LEU A 4 2.60 -1.89 -7.79
C LEU A 4 2.86 -2.45 -6.37
N ARG A 5 2.13 -3.49 -5.97
CA ARG A 5 2.34 -4.13 -4.66
C ARG A 5 3.74 -4.72 -4.56
N TYR A 6 4.22 -5.37 -5.62
CA TYR A 6 5.58 -5.90 -5.66
C TYR A 6 6.63 -4.78 -5.60
N PHE A 7 6.45 -3.70 -6.34
CA PHE A 7 7.34 -2.53 -6.28
C PHE A 7 7.41 -1.93 -4.86
N VAL A 8 6.26 -1.75 -4.21
CA VAL A 8 6.16 -1.08 -2.90
C VAL A 8 6.63 -1.96 -1.74
N PHE A 9 6.38 -3.26 -1.77
CA PHE A 9 6.60 -4.17 -0.63
C PHE A 9 7.59 -5.31 -0.89
N GLY A 10 7.79 -5.74 -2.14
CA GLY A 10 8.54 -6.95 -2.49
C GLY A 10 9.88 -6.69 -3.20
N SER A 11 10.17 -5.45 -3.59
CA SER A 11 11.42 -5.10 -4.26
C SER A 11 12.45 -4.58 -3.26
N ALA A 12 13.73 -4.88 -3.51
CA ALA A 12 14.86 -4.51 -2.66
C ALA A 12 14.86 -3.02 -2.29
N GLU A 13 15.34 -2.71 -1.09
CA GLU A 13 15.50 -1.32 -0.65
C GLU A 13 16.69 -0.70 -1.38
N ASN A 14 16.39 0.25 -2.27
CA ASN A 14 17.41 1.00 -2.97
C ASN A 14 18.06 2.01 -2.01
N ASN A 15 19.36 2.25 -2.16
CA ASN A 15 20.11 3.21 -1.33
C ASN A 15 19.72 4.69 -1.60
N SER A 16 18.91 4.95 -2.62
CA SER A 16 18.38 6.29 -2.91
C SER A 16 17.35 6.73 -1.87
N SER A 17 17.61 7.88 -1.24
CA SER A 17 16.69 8.51 -0.27
C SER A 17 15.33 8.84 -0.89
N TRP A 18 15.32 9.31 -2.14
CA TRP A 18 14.08 9.63 -2.87
C TRP A 18 13.19 8.40 -3.07
N LEU A 19 13.77 7.26 -3.46
CA LEU A 19 13.03 6.01 -3.63
C LEU A 19 12.46 5.48 -2.31
N LYS A 20 13.18 5.64 -1.21
CA LYS A 20 12.69 5.27 0.13
C LYS A 20 11.47 6.11 0.52
N SER A 21 11.54 7.43 0.34
CA SER A 21 10.43 8.35 0.62
C SER A 21 9.21 8.05 -0.27
N LEU A 22 9.42 7.78 -1.57
CA LEU A 22 8.35 7.42 -2.49
C LEU A 22 7.67 6.11 -2.08
N LYS A 23 8.45 5.05 -1.78
CA LYS A 23 7.90 3.77 -1.29
C LYS A 23 7.12 3.97 0.00
N PHE A 24 7.62 4.77 0.94
CA PHE A 24 6.91 5.08 2.19
C PHE A 24 5.56 5.75 1.93
N CYS A 25 5.52 6.82 1.14
CA CYS A 25 4.27 7.51 0.79
C CYS A 25 3.26 6.54 0.17
N LEU A 26 3.70 5.73 -0.80
CA LEU A 26 2.83 4.75 -1.45
C LEU A 26 2.30 3.70 -0.46
N ARG A 27 3.10 3.24 0.51
CA ARG A 27 2.64 2.32 1.56
C ARG A 27 1.54 2.94 2.41
N GLN A 28 1.68 4.21 2.80
CA GLN A 28 0.67 4.90 3.62
C GLN A 28 -0.63 5.10 2.83
N THR A 29 -0.55 5.56 1.58
CA THR A 29 -1.73 5.69 0.72
C THR A 29 -2.43 4.35 0.50
N PHE A 30 -1.67 3.27 0.28
CA PHE A 30 -2.24 1.94 0.10
C PHE A 30 -2.95 1.44 1.35
N LYS A 31 -2.38 1.68 2.54
CA LYS A 31 -3.03 1.37 3.82
C LYS A 31 -4.34 2.14 3.96
N LEU A 32 -4.33 3.46 3.78
CA LEU A 32 -5.54 4.28 3.87
C LEU A 32 -6.63 3.79 2.93
N TYR A 33 -6.31 3.55 1.65
CA TYR A 33 -7.26 3.03 0.67
C TYR A 33 -7.82 1.66 1.08
N PHE A 34 -6.98 0.76 1.59
CA PHE A 34 -7.40 -0.56 2.04
C PHE A 34 -8.32 -0.49 3.27
N TYR A 35 -7.95 0.29 4.29
CA TYR A 35 -8.76 0.49 5.49
C TYR A 35 -10.10 1.16 5.17
N GLU A 36 -10.09 2.25 4.40
CA GLU A 36 -11.31 3.02 4.13
C GLU A 36 -12.30 2.31 3.20
N LYS A 37 -11.80 1.54 2.22
CA LYS A 37 -12.70 0.92 1.22
C LYS A 37 -12.94 -0.55 1.45
N ILE A 38 -11.92 -1.33 1.82
CA ILE A 38 -12.06 -2.79 1.90
C ILE A 38 -12.56 -3.20 3.28
N GLU A 39 -11.94 -2.70 4.36
CA GLU A 39 -12.36 -3.05 5.72
C GLU A 39 -13.75 -2.48 6.06
N LYS A 40 -14.05 -1.25 5.61
CA LYS A 40 -15.38 -0.66 5.78
C LYS A 40 -16.45 -1.46 5.05
N HIS A 41 -16.24 -1.81 3.78
CA HIS A 41 -17.19 -2.65 3.05
C HIS A 41 -17.34 -4.04 3.65
N GLN A 42 -16.28 -4.67 4.17
CA GLN A 42 -16.41 -5.97 4.85
C GLN A 42 -17.28 -5.89 6.12
N LYS A 43 -17.14 -4.82 6.90
CA LYS A 43 -17.99 -4.58 8.07
C LYS A 43 -19.44 -4.33 7.68
N ASP A 44 -19.69 -3.54 6.64
CA ASP A 44 -21.05 -3.26 6.15
C ASP A 44 -21.72 -4.50 5.52
N THR A 45 -20.94 -5.41 4.92
CA THR A 45 -21.46 -6.63 4.26
C THR A 45 -21.69 -7.79 5.23
N SER A 46 -21.18 -7.71 6.47
CA SER A 46 -21.31 -8.77 7.50
C SER A 46 -22.45 -8.51 8.49
N LEU A 47 -23.26 -7.48 8.27
CA LEU A 47 -24.54 -7.20 8.93
C LEU A 47 -25.71 -7.75 8.08
#